data_AF-A0A967EMJ1-F1
#
_entry.id   AF-A0A967EMJ1-F1
#
_cell.length_a   1.000
_cell.length_b   1.000
_cell.length_c   1.000
_cell.angle_alpha   90.00
_cell.angle_beta   90.00
_cell.angle_gamma   90.00
#
_symmetry.space_group_name_H-M   'P 1'
#
loop_
_entity.id
_entity.type
_entity.pdbx_description
1 polymer ?
#
loop_
_entity_poly.entity_id
_entity_poly.type
_entity_poly.pdbx_seq_one_letter_code
_entity_poly.pdbx_strand_id
1 'polypeptide(L)'
;LGMSYSVCNVLAETGMDNVLRWVPIDIDRAELNNRIGNKMIRPTTVPQSLQELIIEQAIAREALRLSFIQHKEFAVALKGVQTERTISDAFDQSESGATLVNMMELDLLVGSGGVLSHAPRREQAARMLVDAFMPTGITQLAVDSIFMMPQLGVLANIDKKDLKDNARKAAVEVFKKDCLIRLGTCIAPVGKSKPGKTILTLELTLPDGNAIKYELKTGELIKIDAPYEPMQAKLTPARNMDVGAGKGELINTKIYGGFVGILLDGRGRPLELPETDVERIAKLQEWSKVVNEYPEFL
;
A
#
# COMPACT_ATOMS: atom_id res chain seq x y z
N LEU A 1 -4.88 10.33 -5.58
CA LEU A 1 -4.35 10.07 -6.94
C LEU A 1 -5.42 10.37 -7.99
N GLY A 2 -5.18 11.36 -8.86
CA GLY A 2 -5.97 11.57 -10.06
C GLY A 2 -5.07 11.34 -11.28
N MET A 3 -5.45 10.41 -12.17
CA MET A 3 -4.64 10.04 -13.33
C MET A 3 -5.25 10.43 -14.68
N SER A 4 -6.54 10.75 -14.72
CA SER A 4 -7.28 10.96 -15.96
C SER A 4 -6.57 11.86 -16.97
N TYR A 5 -6.06 13.02 -16.54
CA TYR A 5 -5.36 13.98 -17.40
C TYR A 5 -3.84 13.85 -17.39
N SER A 6 -3.28 13.01 -16.53
CA SER A 6 -1.84 12.89 -16.29
C SER A 6 -1.27 11.51 -16.62
N VAL A 7 -2.09 10.59 -17.15
CA VAL A 7 -1.68 9.19 -17.41
C VAL A 7 -0.44 9.10 -18.30
N CYS A 8 -0.33 9.95 -19.33
CA CYS A 8 0.85 9.99 -20.18
C CYS A 8 2.04 10.71 -19.54
N ASN A 9 1.81 11.67 -18.63
CA ASN A 9 2.90 12.26 -17.86
C ASN A 9 3.54 11.22 -16.94
N VAL A 10 2.70 10.41 -16.27
CA VAL A 10 3.19 9.27 -15.47
C VAL A 10 3.98 8.31 -16.35
N LEU A 11 3.45 7.95 -17.53
CA LEU A 11 4.16 7.06 -18.45
C LEU A 11 5.49 7.66 -18.92
N ALA A 12 5.53 8.95 -19.25
CA ALA A 12 6.73 9.65 -19.69
C ALA A 12 7.80 9.71 -18.57
N GLU A 13 7.39 9.87 -17.33
CA GLU A 13 8.28 9.97 -16.17
C GLU A 13 8.76 8.61 -15.67
N THR A 14 7.88 7.60 -15.63
CA THR A 14 8.25 6.26 -15.16
C THR A 14 8.87 5.38 -16.25
N GLY A 15 8.52 5.62 -17.51
CA GLY A 15 8.88 4.76 -18.63
C GLY A 15 8.03 3.48 -18.72
N MET A 16 7.92 2.94 -19.93
CA MET A 16 7.03 1.81 -20.22
C MET A 16 7.37 0.54 -19.43
N ASP A 17 8.65 0.27 -19.21
CA ASP A 17 9.12 -0.95 -18.54
C ASP A 17 8.65 -1.01 -17.08
N ASN A 18 8.64 0.13 -16.41
CA ASN A 18 8.15 0.24 -15.04
C ASN A 18 6.64 0.08 -14.93
N VAL A 19 5.88 0.36 -15.99
CA VAL A 19 4.45 0.04 -16.04
C VAL A 19 4.25 -1.45 -16.32
N LEU A 20 4.91 -1.98 -17.36
CA LEU A 20 4.80 -3.38 -17.79
C LEU A 20 5.17 -4.37 -16.68
N ARG A 21 6.08 -4.00 -15.77
CA ARG A 21 6.47 -4.89 -14.68
C ARG A 21 5.32 -5.25 -13.72
N TRP A 22 4.21 -4.50 -13.75
CA TRP A 22 3.02 -4.75 -12.93
C TRP A 22 1.85 -5.35 -13.70
N VAL A 23 2.04 -5.65 -14.99
CA VAL A 23 0.99 -6.18 -15.85
C VAL A 23 1.08 -7.71 -15.83
N PRO A 24 0.11 -8.43 -15.22
CA PRO A 24 0.07 -9.89 -15.10
C PRO A 24 -0.42 -10.58 -16.38
N ILE A 25 -0.26 -9.96 -17.53
CA ILE A 25 -0.70 -10.49 -18.84
C ILE A 25 0.40 -10.29 -19.86
N ASP A 26 0.46 -11.20 -20.83
CA ASP A 26 1.29 -11.00 -22.01
C ASP A 26 0.64 -9.92 -22.88
N ILE A 27 1.32 -8.79 -23.02
CA ILE A 27 0.88 -7.65 -23.81
C ILE A 27 2.10 -7.00 -24.44
N ASP A 28 1.98 -6.69 -25.72
CA ASP A 28 3.06 -5.99 -26.41
C ASP A 28 3.06 -4.48 -26.10
N ARG A 29 4.20 -3.85 -26.34
CA ARG A 29 4.39 -2.41 -26.07
C ARG A 29 3.49 -1.51 -26.93
N ALA A 30 3.17 -1.94 -28.15
CA ALA A 30 2.36 -1.15 -29.07
C ALA A 30 0.90 -1.12 -28.60
N GLU A 31 0.37 -2.26 -28.17
CA GLU A 31 -0.96 -2.40 -27.59
C GLU A 31 -1.07 -1.58 -26.30
N LEU A 32 -0.09 -1.67 -25.40
CA LEU A 32 -0.08 -0.87 -24.17
C LEU A 32 -0.08 0.64 -24.48
N ASN A 33 0.77 1.09 -25.42
CA ASN A 33 0.78 2.49 -25.87
C ASN A 33 -0.58 2.92 -26.42
N ASN A 34 -1.20 2.11 -27.27
CA ASN A 34 -2.50 2.41 -27.86
C ASN A 34 -3.60 2.54 -26.79
N ARG A 35 -3.62 1.65 -25.79
CA ARG A 35 -4.59 1.71 -24.69
C ARG A 35 -4.40 2.96 -23.83
N ILE A 36 -3.15 3.32 -23.51
CA ILE A 36 -2.83 4.53 -22.76
C ILE A 36 -3.21 5.79 -23.57
N GLY A 37 -2.89 5.82 -24.86
CA GLY A 37 -3.26 6.91 -25.76
C GLY A 37 -4.78 7.11 -25.86
N ASN A 38 -5.55 6.02 -25.97
CA ASN A 38 -7.00 6.09 -25.96
C ASN A 38 -7.55 6.67 -24.66
N LYS A 39 -6.99 6.27 -23.51
CA LYS A 39 -7.34 6.83 -22.19
C LYS A 39 -7.00 8.31 -22.10
N MET A 40 -5.88 8.75 -22.66
CA MET A 40 -5.51 10.17 -22.71
C MET A 40 -6.51 11.01 -23.51
N ILE A 41 -6.94 10.51 -24.67
CA ILE A 41 -7.93 11.20 -25.53
C ILE A 41 -9.31 11.24 -24.84
N ARG A 42 -9.64 10.22 -24.04
CA ARG A 42 -10.92 10.09 -23.33
C ARG A 42 -10.70 9.89 -21.82
N PRO A 43 -10.24 10.91 -21.10
CA PRO A 43 -9.71 10.79 -19.74
C PRO A 43 -10.76 10.37 -18.68
N THR A 44 -12.04 10.53 -19.00
CA THR A 44 -13.18 10.21 -18.14
C THR A 44 -13.82 8.86 -18.42
N THR A 45 -13.34 8.10 -19.42
CA THR A 45 -13.87 6.74 -19.64
C THR A 45 -13.42 5.83 -18.51
N VAL A 46 -14.32 4.94 -18.08
CA VAL A 46 -13.97 3.85 -17.17
C VAL A 46 -13.49 2.65 -17.99
N PRO A 47 -12.63 1.78 -17.43
CA PRO A 47 -12.27 0.51 -18.07
C PRO A 47 -13.50 -0.28 -18.48
N GLN A 48 -13.55 -0.71 -19.74
CA GLN A 48 -14.63 -1.53 -20.29
C GLN A 48 -14.28 -3.02 -20.34
N SER A 49 -13.01 -3.34 -20.11
CA SER A 49 -12.51 -4.71 -20.04
C SER A 49 -11.56 -4.86 -18.85
N LEU A 50 -11.38 -6.11 -18.41
CA LEU A 50 -10.46 -6.44 -17.33
C LEU A 50 -9.00 -6.10 -17.68
N GLN A 51 -8.61 -6.28 -18.94
CA GLN A 51 -7.27 -5.89 -19.42
C GLN A 51 -7.04 -4.38 -19.28
N GLU A 52 -8.02 -3.55 -19.64
CA GLU A 52 -7.92 -2.09 -19.44
C GLU A 52 -7.81 -1.72 -17.97
N LEU A 53 -8.58 -2.39 -17.10
CA LEU A 53 -8.53 -2.16 -15.66
C LEU A 53 -7.15 -2.49 -15.10
N ILE A 54 -6.59 -3.65 -15.49
CA ILE A 54 -5.25 -4.11 -15.09
C ILE A 54 -4.19 -3.08 -15.49
N ILE A 55 -4.26 -2.57 -16.73
CA ILE A 55 -3.32 -1.57 -17.23
C ILE A 55 -3.44 -0.25 -16.46
N GLU A 56 -4.67 0.22 -16.24
CA GLU A 56 -4.90 1.45 -15.46
C GLU A 56 -4.37 1.32 -14.03
N GLN A 57 -4.55 0.17 -13.39
CA GLN A 57 -4.03 -0.11 -12.06
C GLN A 57 -2.49 -0.27 -12.04
N ALA A 58 -1.89 -0.83 -13.09
CA ALA A 58 -0.43 -0.88 -13.24
C ALA A 58 0.18 0.53 -13.32
N ILE A 59 -0.45 1.43 -14.07
CA ILE A 59 -0.04 2.84 -14.13
C ILE A 59 -0.25 3.53 -12.77
N ALA A 60 -1.34 3.21 -12.06
CA ALA A 60 -1.57 3.74 -10.71
C ALA A 60 -0.48 3.33 -9.72
N ARG A 61 -0.02 2.06 -9.76
CA ARG A 61 1.10 1.60 -8.92
C ARG A 61 2.35 2.46 -9.14
N GLU A 62 2.68 2.75 -10.40
CA GLU A 62 3.81 3.62 -10.73
C GLU A 62 3.61 5.10 -10.37
N ALA A 63 2.42 5.64 -10.63
CA ALA A 63 2.10 7.02 -10.27
C ALA A 63 2.22 7.24 -8.75
N LEU A 64 1.70 6.30 -7.95
CA LEU A 64 1.81 6.32 -6.49
C LEU A 64 3.26 6.19 -6.04
N ARG A 65 4.02 5.25 -6.63
CA ARG A 65 5.45 5.04 -6.31
C ARG A 65 6.28 6.29 -6.59
N LEU A 66 6.13 6.89 -7.77
CA LEU A 66 6.85 8.12 -8.14
C LEU A 66 6.48 9.27 -7.21
N SER A 67 5.19 9.48 -6.99
CA SER A 67 4.70 10.51 -6.05
C SER A 67 5.29 10.32 -4.65
N PHE A 68 5.42 9.07 -4.21
CA PHE A 68 5.98 8.75 -2.91
C PHE A 68 7.49 9.00 -2.82
N ILE A 69 8.25 8.61 -3.84
CA ILE A 69 9.69 8.90 -3.92
C ILE A 69 9.92 10.41 -3.87
N GLN A 70 9.22 11.16 -4.71
CA GLN A 70 9.30 12.61 -4.73
C GLN A 70 8.88 13.24 -3.39
N HIS A 71 7.85 12.71 -2.73
CA HIS A 71 7.46 13.17 -1.40
C HIS A 71 8.57 12.98 -0.36
N LYS A 72 9.27 11.84 -0.37
CA LYS A 72 10.39 11.59 0.55
C LYS A 72 11.56 12.56 0.33
N GLU A 73 11.78 13.02 -0.89
CA GLU A 73 12.79 14.03 -1.21
C GLU A 73 12.45 15.42 -0.66
N PHE A 74 11.17 15.77 -0.59
CA PHE A 74 10.71 17.04 -0.03
C PHE A 74 10.54 17.01 1.50
N ALA A 75 10.14 15.87 2.05
CA ALA A 75 9.96 15.67 3.47
C ALA A 75 11.31 15.39 4.16
N VAL A 76 12.19 16.38 4.19
CA VAL A 76 13.54 16.27 4.77
C VAL A 76 13.73 17.23 5.94
N ALA A 77 14.63 16.89 6.86
CA ALA A 77 15.02 17.81 7.93
C ALA A 77 15.64 19.10 7.36
N LEU A 78 15.43 20.23 8.06
CA LEU A 78 15.95 21.53 7.64
C LEU A 78 17.48 21.49 7.49
N LYS A 79 17.98 21.82 6.30
CA LYS A 79 19.41 21.95 6.04
C LYS A 79 19.92 23.27 6.62
N GLY A 80 20.95 23.22 7.46
CA GLY A 80 21.69 24.42 7.92
C GLY A 80 21.22 25.06 9.23
N VAL A 81 20.26 24.47 9.96
CA VAL A 81 19.91 24.90 11.31
C VAL A 81 20.88 24.26 12.31
N GLN A 82 21.51 25.04 13.18
CA GLN A 82 22.29 24.50 14.31
C GLN A 82 21.36 23.71 15.22
N THR A 83 21.47 22.38 15.20
CA THR A 83 20.86 21.54 16.22
C THR A 83 21.77 21.48 17.44
N GLU A 84 21.23 21.72 18.64
CA GLU A 84 21.95 21.41 19.88
C GLU A 84 22.16 19.89 19.93
N ARG A 85 23.40 19.45 19.68
CA ARG A 85 23.77 18.04 19.71
C ARG A 85 24.22 17.66 21.11
N THR A 86 23.63 16.61 21.66
CA THR A 86 24.15 15.94 22.86
C THR A 86 25.31 15.00 22.48
N ILE A 87 26.11 14.59 23.45
CA ILE A 87 27.22 13.63 23.24
C ILE A 87 26.68 12.29 22.67
N SER A 88 25.41 11.96 22.93
CA SER A 88 24.73 10.78 22.37
C SER A 88 24.57 10.87 20.85
N ASP A 89 24.28 12.07 20.33
CA ASP A 89 24.05 12.32 18.90
C ASP A 89 25.33 12.29 18.06
N ALA A 90 26.50 12.20 18.71
CA ALA A 90 27.78 12.01 18.02
C ALA A 90 27.97 10.58 17.51
N PHE A 91 27.24 9.60 18.08
CA PHE A 91 27.28 8.20 17.69
C PHE A 91 26.23 7.86 16.61
N ASP A 92 25.11 8.59 16.59
CA ASP A 92 24.10 8.54 15.52
C ASP A 92 24.43 9.58 14.44
N GLN A 93 25.28 9.21 13.48
CA GLN A 93 25.52 10.00 12.27
C GLN A 93 24.26 10.08 11.40
N SER A 94 23.30 10.93 11.76
CA SER A 94 22.20 11.30 10.87
C SER A 94 22.70 12.33 9.86
N GLU A 95 22.72 11.97 8.57
CA GLU A 95 23.07 12.89 7.49
C GLU A 95 22.05 14.05 7.41
N SER A 96 22.53 15.29 7.34
CA SER A 96 21.66 16.44 7.16
C SER A 96 20.90 16.33 5.83
N GLY A 97 19.57 16.44 5.87
CA GLY A 97 18.72 16.26 4.69
C GLY A 97 18.23 14.83 4.45
N ALA A 98 18.39 13.93 5.42
CA ALA A 98 17.66 12.66 5.43
C ALA A 98 16.14 12.89 5.45
N THR A 99 15.39 11.98 4.84
CA THR A 99 13.93 12.02 4.85
C THR A 99 13.39 11.80 6.26
N LEU A 100 12.36 12.55 6.63
CA LEU A 100 11.59 12.37 7.87
C LEU A 100 10.64 11.16 7.79
N VAL A 101 10.49 10.57 6.59
CA VAL A 101 9.61 9.43 6.37
C VAL A 101 10.31 8.14 6.80
N ASN A 102 9.99 7.68 8.01
CA ASN A 102 10.37 6.35 8.50
C ASN A 102 9.28 5.33 8.15
N MET A 103 9.60 4.38 7.27
CA MET A 103 8.66 3.34 6.85
C MET A 103 8.32 2.34 7.96
N MET A 104 9.24 2.12 8.91
CA MET A 104 9.03 1.16 10.00
C MET A 104 8.06 1.70 11.06
N GLU A 105 7.97 3.03 11.17
CA GLU A 105 7.05 3.75 12.07
C GLU A 105 5.74 4.14 11.36
N LEU A 106 5.54 3.76 10.09
CA LEU A 106 4.33 4.11 9.35
C LEU A 106 3.14 3.26 9.82
N ASP A 107 2.32 3.84 10.69
CA ASP A 107 1.16 3.15 11.29
C ASP A 107 -0.02 2.92 10.34
N LEU A 108 -0.32 3.90 9.47
CA LEU A 108 -1.51 3.89 8.62
C LEU A 108 -1.24 4.52 7.26
N LEU A 109 -1.65 3.80 6.23
CA LEU A 109 -1.63 4.25 4.85
C LEU A 109 -3.06 4.32 4.31
N VAL A 110 -3.46 5.52 3.89
CA VAL A 110 -4.81 5.79 3.37
C VAL A 110 -4.73 6.07 1.87
N GLY A 111 -5.33 5.19 1.06
CA GLY A 111 -5.50 5.41 -0.37
C GLY A 111 -6.67 6.35 -0.65
N SER A 112 -6.48 7.38 -1.47
CA SER A 112 -7.57 8.25 -1.93
C SER A 112 -7.37 8.66 -3.39
N GLY A 113 -8.46 8.92 -4.09
CA GLY A 113 -8.50 9.33 -5.50
C GLY A 113 -9.14 8.27 -6.39
N GLY A 114 -9.68 8.72 -7.53
CA GLY A 114 -10.64 7.95 -8.33
C GLY A 114 -10.28 6.47 -8.57
N VAL A 115 -9.04 6.18 -8.95
CA VAL A 115 -8.58 4.80 -9.22
C VAL A 115 -8.58 3.88 -7.99
N LEU A 116 -8.32 4.44 -6.79
CA LEU A 116 -8.32 3.71 -5.52
C LEU A 116 -9.74 3.66 -4.92
N SER A 117 -10.42 4.81 -4.91
CA SER A 117 -11.76 4.99 -4.35
C SER A 117 -12.80 4.12 -5.08
N HIS A 118 -12.73 4.10 -6.41
CA HIS A 118 -13.65 3.37 -7.29
C HIS A 118 -13.06 2.09 -7.87
N ALA A 119 -11.99 1.55 -7.27
CA ALA A 119 -11.54 0.20 -7.60
C ALA A 119 -12.72 -0.79 -7.44
N PRO A 120 -13.05 -1.60 -8.47
CA PRO A 120 -14.17 -2.54 -8.41
C PRO A 120 -14.13 -3.49 -7.21
N ARG A 121 -12.92 -3.81 -6.75
CA ARG A 121 -12.66 -4.62 -5.55
C ARG A 121 -11.72 -3.90 -4.60
N ARG A 122 -11.89 -4.10 -3.29
CA ARG A 122 -11.03 -3.46 -2.28
C ARG A 122 -9.65 -4.11 -2.21
N GLU A 123 -9.57 -5.38 -2.60
CA GLU A 123 -8.33 -6.14 -2.75
C GLU A 123 -7.41 -5.47 -3.78
N GLN A 124 -7.96 -4.95 -4.90
CA GLN A 124 -7.20 -4.21 -5.91
C GLN A 124 -6.63 -2.90 -5.34
N ALA A 125 -7.43 -2.17 -4.56
CA ALA A 125 -6.96 -0.97 -3.88
C ALA A 125 -5.83 -1.29 -2.89
N ALA A 126 -6.00 -2.32 -2.05
CA ALA A 126 -4.97 -2.76 -1.11
C ALA A 126 -3.68 -3.17 -1.82
N ARG A 127 -3.77 -3.94 -2.91
CA ARG A 127 -2.61 -4.35 -3.71
C ARG A 127 -1.88 -3.17 -4.34
N MET A 128 -2.60 -2.21 -4.93
CA MET A 128 -1.97 -0.99 -5.46
C MET A 128 -1.20 -0.23 -4.38
N LEU A 129 -1.75 -0.11 -3.16
CA LEU A 129 -1.06 0.57 -2.06
C LEU A 129 0.18 -0.20 -1.59
N VAL A 130 0.08 -1.51 -1.40
CA VAL A 130 1.21 -2.34 -0.94
C VAL A 130 2.33 -2.35 -1.97
N ASP A 131 2.01 -2.45 -3.27
CA ASP A 131 3.01 -2.48 -4.34
C ASP A 131 3.69 -1.12 -4.55
N ALA A 132 2.93 -0.04 -4.48
CA ALA A 132 3.46 1.30 -4.74
C ALA A 132 4.32 1.82 -3.58
N PHE A 133 3.84 1.68 -2.35
CA PHE A 133 4.47 2.27 -1.17
C PHE A 133 5.42 1.31 -0.45
N MET A 134 5.31 0.00 -0.72
CA MET A 134 6.18 -1.01 -0.12
C MET A 134 6.31 -0.84 1.40
N PRO A 135 5.21 -0.86 2.17
CA PRO A 135 5.25 -0.67 3.63
C PRO A 135 6.17 -1.71 4.28
N THR A 136 6.72 -1.35 5.45
CA THR A 136 7.64 -2.17 6.24
C THR A 136 7.15 -2.28 7.68
N GLY A 137 7.44 -3.39 8.35
CA GLY A 137 6.94 -3.61 9.70
C GLY A 137 5.45 -3.90 9.67
N ILE A 138 4.67 -3.16 10.46
CA ILE A 138 3.22 -3.37 10.63
C ILE A 138 2.52 -2.07 10.23
N THR A 139 1.82 -2.08 9.10
CA THR A 139 1.13 -0.89 8.58
C THR A 139 -0.33 -1.20 8.30
N GLN A 140 -1.23 -0.43 8.89
CA GLN A 140 -2.65 -0.49 8.57
C GLN A 140 -2.93 0.15 7.21
N LEU A 141 -3.93 -0.38 6.52
CA LEU A 141 -4.38 0.08 5.20
C LEU A 141 -5.83 0.53 5.28
N ALA A 142 -6.13 1.67 4.68
CA ALA A 142 -7.49 2.16 4.50
C ALA A 142 -7.66 2.81 3.13
N VAL A 143 -8.91 3.01 2.71
CA VAL A 143 -9.23 3.73 1.49
C VAL A 143 -10.37 4.72 1.75
N ASP A 144 -10.27 5.89 1.12
CA ASP A 144 -11.39 6.82 0.92
C ASP A 144 -12.28 6.25 -0.19
N SER A 145 -13.34 5.53 0.17
CA SER A 145 -14.17 4.77 -0.78
C SER A 145 -15.08 5.61 -1.66
N ILE A 146 -15.41 6.83 -1.26
CA ILE A 146 -16.31 7.73 -2.01
C ILE A 146 -15.60 8.99 -2.51
N PHE A 147 -14.30 9.10 -2.27
CA PHE A 147 -13.46 10.25 -2.64
C PHE A 147 -13.97 11.58 -2.08
N MET A 148 -14.35 11.59 -0.80
CA MET A 148 -14.95 12.76 -0.13
C MET A 148 -14.18 13.27 1.09
N MET A 149 -13.02 12.71 1.45
CA MET A 149 -12.31 13.16 2.66
C MET A 149 -12.05 14.68 2.70
N PRO A 150 -11.56 15.33 1.62
CA PRO A 150 -11.36 16.79 1.62
C PRO A 150 -12.67 17.57 1.82
N GLN A 151 -13.75 17.15 1.16
CA GLN A 151 -15.06 17.80 1.20
C GLN A 151 -15.68 17.66 2.59
N LEU A 152 -15.56 16.49 3.22
CA LEU A 152 -16.00 16.27 4.60
C LEU A 152 -15.18 17.08 5.60
N GLY A 153 -13.89 17.30 5.34
CA GLY A 153 -13.06 18.21 6.12
C GLY A 153 -13.55 19.66 6.08
N VAL A 154 -13.95 20.14 4.89
CA VAL A 154 -14.57 21.48 4.74
C VAL A 154 -15.92 21.54 5.47
N LEU A 155 -16.77 20.52 5.28
CA LEU A 155 -18.08 20.43 5.94
C LEU A 155 -17.97 20.46 7.47
N ALA A 156 -16.97 19.76 8.03
CA ALA A 156 -16.73 19.70 9.48
C ALA A 156 -16.29 21.05 10.08
N ASN A 157 -15.78 21.97 9.26
CA ASN A 157 -15.27 23.28 9.67
C ASN A 157 -16.26 24.43 9.45
N ILE A 158 -17.54 24.15 9.16
CA ILE A 158 -18.57 25.19 9.07
C ILE A 158 -18.81 25.82 10.46
N ASP A 159 -18.51 27.11 10.60
CA ASP A 159 -18.61 27.85 11.88
C ASP A 159 -19.95 28.57 12.10
N LYS A 160 -20.91 28.46 11.18
CA LYS A 160 -22.24 29.05 11.35
C LYS A 160 -22.92 28.44 12.58
N LYS A 161 -23.25 29.29 13.57
CA LYS A 161 -23.73 28.89 14.90
C LYS A 161 -24.86 27.84 14.87
N ASP A 162 -25.81 28.00 13.96
CA ASP A 162 -26.99 27.11 13.88
C ASP A 162 -26.72 25.79 13.11
N LEU A 163 -25.60 25.70 12.40
CA LEU A 163 -25.26 24.57 11.53
C LEU A 163 -24.02 23.80 11.99
N LYS A 164 -23.16 24.41 12.80
CA LYS A 164 -21.84 23.88 13.20
C LYS A 164 -21.92 22.45 13.74
N ASP A 165 -22.80 22.21 14.71
CA ASP A 165 -22.91 20.90 15.35
C ASP A 165 -23.46 19.84 14.41
N ASN A 166 -24.46 20.19 13.59
CA ASN A 166 -25.07 19.27 12.64
C ASN A 166 -24.12 18.95 11.48
N ALA A 167 -23.43 19.96 10.94
CA ALA A 167 -22.45 19.78 9.87
C ALA A 167 -21.28 18.90 10.32
N ARG A 168 -20.76 19.14 11.52
CA ARG A 168 -19.70 18.30 12.11
C ARG A 168 -20.17 16.87 12.36
N LYS A 169 -21.37 16.67 12.92
CA LYS A 169 -21.93 15.33 13.15
C LYS A 169 -22.12 14.58 11.84
N ALA A 170 -22.74 15.21 10.83
CA ALA A 170 -22.93 14.62 9.51
C ALA A 170 -21.61 14.29 8.83
N ALA A 171 -20.62 15.19 8.88
CA ALA A 171 -19.30 14.95 8.30
C ALA A 171 -18.61 13.75 8.94
N VAL A 172 -18.62 13.66 10.28
CA VAL A 172 -18.03 12.52 11.01
C VAL A 172 -18.78 11.22 10.74
N GLU A 173 -20.10 11.27 10.64
CA GLU A 173 -20.92 10.09 10.36
C GLU A 173 -20.63 9.52 8.98
N VAL A 174 -20.68 10.34 7.92
CA VAL A 174 -20.33 9.95 6.55
C VAL A 174 -18.87 9.50 6.50
N PHE A 175 -17.96 10.21 7.20
CA PHE A 175 -16.55 9.82 7.25
C PHE A 175 -16.36 8.40 7.78
N LYS A 176 -17.00 8.07 8.91
CA LYS A 176 -16.84 6.78 9.59
C LYS A 176 -17.59 5.64 8.93
N LYS A 177 -18.77 5.90 8.35
CA LYS A 177 -19.63 4.85 7.78
C LYS A 177 -19.36 4.57 6.31
N ASP A 178 -19.12 5.61 5.52
CA ASP A 178 -19.14 5.52 4.06
C ASP A 178 -17.80 5.84 3.39
N CYS A 179 -16.96 6.63 4.05
CA CYS A 179 -15.73 7.16 3.46
C CYS A 179 -14.47 6.38 3.85
N LEU A 180 -14.19 6.18 5.14
CA LEU A 180 -12.97 5.50 5.58
C LEU A 180 -13.21 3.99 5.72
N ILE A 181 -13.00 3.24 4.64
CA ILE A 181 -13.03 1.77 4.69
C ILE A 181 -11.66 1.25 5.15
N ARG A 182 -11.66 0.44 6.21
CA ARG A 182 -10.49 -0.28 6.70
C ARG A 182 -10.22 -1.48 5.80
N LEU A 183 -9.12 -1.45 5.07
CA LEU A 183 -8.70 -2.54 4.20
C LEU A 183 -8.09 -3.67 5.04
N GLY A 184 -7.25 -3.31 6.02
CA GLY A 184 -6.70 -4.25 6.99
C GLY A 184 -5.27 -3.92 7.38
N THR A 185 -4.41 -4.92 7.59
CA THR A 185 -3.01 -4.72 8.00
C THR A 185 -2.05 -5.43 7.07
N CYS A 186 -1.01 -4.73 6.62
CA CYS A 186 0.14 -5.32 5.93
C CYS A 186 1.29 -5.50 6.92
N ILE A 187 1.80 -6.73 7.01
CA ILE A 187 2.94 -7.09 7.84
C ILE A 187 4.08 -7.53 6.92
N ALA A 188 5.14 -6.72 6.86
CA ALA A 188 6.22 -6.85 5.91
C ALA A 188 7.58 -6.82 6.62
N PRO A 189 8.16 -7.97 6.98
CA PRO A 189 9.47 -8.03 7.61
C PRO A 189 10.58 -7.54 6.66
N VAL A 190 11.53 -6.77 7.18
CA VAL A 190 12.67 -6.22 6.41
C VAL A 190 13.96 -6.92 6.82
N GLY A 191 14.71 -7.40 5.84
CA GLY A 191 15.98 -8.08 6.11
C GLY A 191 16.45 -8.91 4.91
N LYS A 192 17.65 -9.49 5.04
CA LYS A 192 18.22 -10.36 4.01
C LYS A 192 17.89 -11.81 4.32
N SER A 193 17.32 -12.51 3.33
CA SER A 193 17.01 -13.93 3.41
C SER A 193 17.15 -14.61 2.05
N LYS A 194 17.44 -15.91 2.04
CA LYS A 194 17.48 -16.71 0.81
C LYS A 194 16.04 -17.09 0.41
N PRO A 195 15.75 -17.24 -0.90
CA PRO A 195 14.43 -17.68 -1.37
C PRO A 195 13.91 -18.93 -0.64
N GLY A 196 12.62 -18.94 -0.32
CA GLY A 196 11.94 -20.08 0.32
C GLY A 196 12.23 -20.31 1.80
N LYS A 197 13.09 -19.50 2.45
CA LYS A 197 13.30 -19.56 3.90
C LYS A 197 12.18 -18.85 4.66
N THR A 198 11.76 -19.41 5.79
CA THR A 198 10.83 -18.75 6.72
C THR A 198 11.49 -17.50 7.30
N ILE A 199 10.80 -16.36 7.16
CA ILE A 199 11.27 -15.04 7.60
C ILE A 199 10.45 -14.48 8.75
N LEU A 200 9.23 -14.96 8.93
CA LEU A 200 8.33 -14.52 9.98
C LEU A 200 7.36 -15.65 10.33
N THR A 201 7.15 -15.87 11.62
CA THR A 201 6.05 -16.67 12.14
C THR A 201 5.02 -15.74 12.79
N LEU A 202 3.77 -15.80 12.33
CA LEU A 202 2.64 -15.14 12.95
C LEU A 202 1.86 -16.17 13.75
N GLU A 203 1.63 -15.89 15.04
CA GLU A 203 0.60 -16.54 15.86
C GLU A 203 -0.48 -15.49 16.15
N LEU A 204 -1.73 -15.78 15.81
CA LEU A 204 -2.86 -14.87 15.95
C LEU A 204 -4.03 -15.58 16.64
N THR A 205 -4.69 -14.88 17.55
CA THR A 205 -6.00 -15.30 18.07
C THR A 205 -7.10 -14.49 17.40
N LEU A 206 -7.94 -15.17 16.63
CA LEU A 206 -9.09 -14.58 15.96
C LEU A 206 -10.20 -14.21 16.98
N PRO A 207 -11.15 -13.33 16.62
CA PRO A 207 -12.21 -12.90 17.54
C PRO A 207 -13.14 -14.02 18.01
N ASP A 208 -13.25 -15.10 17.23
CA ASP A 208 -14.00 -16.32 17.57
C ASP A 208 -13.25 -17.24 18.56
N GLY A 209 -12.03 -16.87 18.96
CA GLY A 209 -11.17 -17.62 19.87
C GLY A 209 -10.26 -18.62 19.17
N ASN A 210 -10.36 -18.80 17.85
CA ASN A 210 -9.50 -19.72 17.11
C ASN A 210 -8.07 -19.18 17.04
N ALA A 211 -7.09 -20.02 17.41
CA ALA A 211 -5.68 -19.71 17.26
C ALA A 211 -5.19 -20.21 15.90
N ILE A 212 -4.58 -19.31 15.13
CA ILE A 212 -3.98 -19.62 13.83
C ILE A 212 -2.48 -19.35 13.88
N LYS A 213 -1.72 -20.15 13.15
CA LYS A 213 -0.28 -20.01 12.99
C LYS A 213 0.09 -20.03 11.51
N TYR A 214 0.81 -19.01 11.08
CA TYR A 214 1.32 -18.90 9.71
C TYR A 214 2.83 -18.72 9.71
N GLU A 215 3.49 -19.40 8.78
CA GLU A 215 4.91 -19.23 8.49
C GLU A 215 5.05 -18.55 7.13
N LEU A 216 5.53 -17.32 7.13
CA LEU A 216 5.79 -16.55 5.92
C LEU A 216 7.19 -16.85 5.40
N LYS A 217 7.31 -17.20 4.12
CA LYS A 217 8.59 -17.42 3.45
C LYS A 217 9.02 -16.23 2.59
N THR A 218 10.32 -16.14 2.31
CA THR A 218 10.87 -15.18 1.35
C THR A 218 10.27 -15.37 -0.04
N GLY A 219 9.75 -14.29 -0.62
CA GLY A 219 9.08 -14.26 -1.93
C GLY A 219 7.57 -14.49 -1.87
N GLU A 220 7.03 -14.82 -0.70
CA GLU A 220 5.63 -15.19 -0.53
C GLU A 220 4.75 -13.99 -0.18
N LEU A 221 3.50 -14.02 -0.63
CA LEU A 221 2.44 -13.15 -0.16
C LEU A 221 1.34 -14.06 0.38
N ILE A 222 0.79 -13.77 1.56
CA ILE A 222 -0.30 -14.53 2.17
C ILE A 222 -1.41 -13.55 2.55
N LYS A 223 -2.66 -13.90 2.24
CA LYS A 223 -3.86 -13.23 2.74
C LYS A 223 -4.52 -14.08 3.81
N ILE A 224 -4.85 -13.46 4.94
CA ILE A 224 -5.60 -14.07 6.04
C ILE A 224 -6.89 -13.26 6.20
N ASP A 225 -8.04 -13.91 5.99
CA ASP A 225 -9.33 -13.25 6.19
C ASP A 225 -9.56 -13.01 7.68
N ALA A 226 -9.72 -11.75 8.06
CA ALA A 226 -9.97 -11.34 9.43
C ALA A 226 -10.78 -10.03 9.44
N PRO A 227 -11.81 -9.89 10.30
CA PRO A 227 -12.63 -8.69 10.36
C PRO A 227 -11.86 -7.51 10.96
N TYR A 228 -12.43 -6.30 10.85
CA TYR A 228 -11.89 -5.11 11.51
C TYR A 228 -12.19 -5.15 13.02
N GLU A 229 -11.54 -6.07 13.71
CA GLU A 229 -11.62 -6.26 15.14
C GLU A 229 -10.21 -6.37 15.75
N PRO A 230 -10.05 -5.95 17.01
CA PRO A 230 -8.79 -6.04 17.71
C PRO A 230 -8.34 -7.49 17.94
N MET A 231 -7.17 -7.89 17.41
CA MET A 231 -6.59 -9.22 17.63
C MET A 231 -5.18 -9.13 18.20
N GLN A 232 -4.85 -10.03 19.15
CA GLN A 232 -3.50 -10.15 19.69
C GLN A 232 -2.66 -11.01 18.74
N ALA A 233 -1.56 -10.42 18.26
CA ALA A 233 -0.62 -11.04 17.36
C ALA A 233 0.75 -11.16 18.03
N LYS A 234 1.34 -12.34 17.91
CA LYS A 234 2.73 -12.59 18.26
C LYS A 234 3.51 -12.84 16.97
N LEU A 235 4.46 -11.94 16.69
CA LEU A 235 5.29 -11.96 15.50
C LEU A 235 6.71 -12.35 15.90
N THR A 236 7.17 -13.48 15.36
CA THR A 236 8.53 -13.98 15.59
C THR A 236 9.32 -13.89 14.29
N PRO A 237 10.06 -12.80 14.04
CA PRO A 237 10.89 -12.68 12.86
C PRO A 237 12.10 -13.61 12.93
N ALA A 238 12.62 -14.03 11.77
CA ALA A 238 13.91 -14.72 11.72
C ALA A 238 15.05 -13.78 12.16
N ARG A 239 16.20 -14.34 12.57
CA ARG A 239 17.34 -13.61 13.16
C ARG A 239 17.77 -12.33 12.42
N ASN A 240 17.66 -12.30 11.09
CA ASN A 240 18.09 -11.16 10.25
C ASN A 240 16.93 -10.28 9.76
N MET A 241 15.73 -10.52 10.26
CA MET A 241 14.50 -9.84 9.85
C MET A 241 14.01 -8.93 10.96
N ASP A 242 13.48 -7.77 10.59
CA ASP A 242 12.90 -6.80 11.51
C ASP A 242 11.44 -6.52 11.13
N VAL A 243 10.57 -6.42 12.13
CA VAL A 243 9.14 -6.10 12.00
C VAL A 243 8.73 -4.87 12.82
N GLY A 244 9.69 -4.12 13.37
CA GLY A 244 9.47 -2.87 14.10
C GLY A 244 10.07 -2.85 15.51
N ALA A 245 10.60 -3.96 16.01
CA ALA A 245 11.21 -4.07 17.35
C ALA A 245 12.72 -4.31 17.30
N GLY A 246 13.32 -4.34 16.11
CA GLY A 246 14.71 -4.74 15.90
C GLY A 246 14.84 -6.13 15.28
N LYS A 247 16.06 -6.45 14.82
CA LYS A 247 16.33 -7.69 14.08
C LYS A 247 16.21 -8.93 14.97
N GLY A 248 15.35 -9.86 14.58
CA GLY A 248 15.11 -11.12 15.30
C GLY A 248 14.33 -10.94 16.60
N GLU A 249 13.93 -9.71 16.93
CA GLU A 249 13.20 -9.41 18.16
C GLU A 249 11.72 -9.75 18.01
N LEU A 250 11.20 -10.48 18.99
CA LEU A 250 9.80 -10.84 19.04
C LEU A 250 8.95 -9.62 19.43
N ILE A 251 7.83 -9.44 18.75
CA ILE A 251 6.84 -8.41 19.10
C ILE A 251 5.48 -9.05 19.39
N ASN A 252 4.93 -8.73 20.56
CA ASN A 252 3.52 -8.95 20.88
C ASN A 252 2.80 -7.63 20.68
N THR A 253 1.82 -7.60 19.80
CA THR A 253 1.10 -6.37 19.48
C THR A 253 -0.34 -6.66 19.10
N LYS A 254 -1.09 -5.59 18.92
CA LYS A 254 -2.48 -5.61 18.53
C LYS A 254 -2.58 -5.22 17.06
N ILE A 255 -3.14 -6.11 16.24
CA ILE A 255 -3.41 -5.84 14.82
C ILE A 255 -4.89 -5.92 14.53
N TYR A 256 -5.27 -5.41 13.37
CA TYR A 256 -6.65 -5.36 12.91
C TYR A 256 -6.73 -6.00 11.52
N GLY A 257 -7.78 -6.79 11.30
CA GLY A 257 -8.16 -7.16 9.95
C GLY A 257 -8.90 -6.02 9.27
N GLY A 258 -9.78 -6.34 8.33
CA GLY A 258 -10.51 -5.33 7.58
C GLY A 258 -11.31 -5.98 6.47
N PHE A 259 -11.69 -5.18 5.47
CA PHE A 259 -12.38 -5.71 4.30
C PHE A 259 -11.52 -6.74 3.55
N VAL A 260 -10.20 -6.53 3.46
CA VAL A 260 -9.24 -7.43 2.81
C VAL A 260 -8.60 -8.40 3.82
N GLY A 261 -8.52 -8.03 5.09
CA GLY A 261 -7.93 -8.85 6.15
C GLY A 261 -6.47 -8.52 6.42
N ILE A 262 -5.65 -9.52 6.75
CA ILE A 262 -4.23 -9.35 7.05
C ILE A 262 -3.41 -9.85 5.85
N LEU A 263 -2.48 -9.03 5.39
CA LEU A 263 -1.50 -9.37 4.35
C LEU A 263 -0.14 -9.61 5.01
N LEU A 264 0.40 -10.81 4.86
CA LEU A 264 1.80 -11.11 5.19
C LEU A 264 2.62 -11.00 3.92
N ASP A 265 3.50 -10.01 3.83
CA ASP A 265 4.24 -9.69 2.61
C ASP A 265 5.73 -10.00 2.80
N GLY A 266 6.13 -11.18 2.30
CA GLY A 266 7.51 -11.66 2.31
C GLY A 266 8.25 -11.42 1.01
N ARG A 267 7.68 -10.64 0.08
CA ARG A 267 8.23 -10.45 -1.28
C ARG A 267 9.51 -9.59 -1.32
N GLY A 268 9.89 -8.98 -0.20
CA GLY A 268 11.13 -8.22 -0.06
C GLY A 268 10.92 -6.71 -0.18
N ARG A 269 11.91 -5.97 0.34
CA ARG A 269 11.97 -4.51 0.38
C ARG A 269 13.43 -4.08 0.14
N PRO A 270 13.81 -3.67 -1.08
CA PRO A 270 12.97 -3.48 -2.27
C PRO A 270 12.38 -4.80 -2.81
N LEU A 271 11.26 -4.70 -3.54
CA LEU A 271 10.69 -5.83 -4.27
C LEU A 271 11.51 -6.10 -5.54
N GLU A 272 12.02 -7.31 -5.66
CA GLU A 272 12.72 -7.78 -6.87
C GLU A 272 11.77 -8.69 -7.66
N LEU A 273 11.48 -8.29 -8.90
CA LEU A 273 10.67 -9.07 -9.83
C LEU A 273 11.59 -9.89 -10.75
N PRO A 274 11.14 -11.06 -11.23
CA PRO A 274 11.86 -11.80 -12.26
C PRO A 274 12.13 -10.95 -13.51
N GLU A 275 13.28 -11.17 -14.15
CA GLU A 275 13.69 -10.42 -15.35
C GLU A 275 12.91 -10.86 -16.60
N THR A 276 12.56 -12.14 -16.69
CA THR A 276 11.82 -12.66 -17.84
C THR A 276 10.33 -12.36 -17.73
N ASP A 277 9.71 -11.95 -18.83
CA ASP A 277 8.28 -11.63 -18.85
C ASP A 277 7.43 -12.82 -18.39
N VAL A 278 7.77 -14.04 -18.81
CA VAL A 278 7.06 -15.27 -18.45
C VAL A 278 7.06 -15.51 -16.95
N GLU A 279 8.23 -15.46 -16.30
CA GLU A 279 8.33 -15.69 -14.84
C GLU A 279 7.72 -14.54 -14.05
N ARG A 280 7.90 -13.30 -14.51
CA ARG A 280 7.30 -12.11 -13.89
C ARG A 280 5.78 -12.21 -13.91
N ILE A 281 5.20 -12.46 -15.08
CA ILE A 281 3.75 -12.61 -15.25
C ILE A 281 3.25 -13.73 -14.34
N ALA A 282 3.88 -14.91 -14.36
CA ALA A 282 3.49 -16.03 -13.50
C ALA A 282 3.50 -15.65 -12.00
N LYS A 283 4.51 -14.89 -11.54
CA LYS A 283 4.59 -14.43 -10.16
C LYS A 283 3.55 -13.37 -9.80
N LEU A 284 3.27 -12.42 -10.68
CA LEU A 284 2.19 -11.47 -10.46
C LEU A 284 0.84 -12.18 -10.37
N GLN A 285 0.58 -13.13 -11.26
CA GLN A 285 -0.63 -13.94 -11.25
C GLN A 285 -0.78 -14.76 -9.96
N GLU A 286 0.30 -15.39 -9.49
CA GLU A 286 0.35 -16.09 -8.20
C GLU A 286 -0.10 -15.17 -7.05
N TRP A 287 0.48 -13.97 -6.95
CA TRP A 287 0.12 -13.02 -5.90
C TRP A 287 -1.29 -12.45 -6.05
N SER A 288 -1.72 -12.17 -7.28
CA SER A 288 -3.10 -11.73 -7.57
C SER A 288 -4.14 -12.79 -7.20
N LYS A 289 -3.82 -14.09 -7.38
CA LYS A 289 -4.68 -15.21 -6.94
C LYS A 289 -4.80 -15.25 -5.41
N VAL A 290 -3.68 -15.18 -4.68
CA VAL A 290 -3.67 -15.22 -3.21
C VAL A 290 -4.59 -14.17 -2.61
N VAL A 291 -4.54 -12.95 -3.14
CA VAL A 291 -5.30 -11.82 -2.61
C VAL A 291 -6.66 -11.63 -3.27
N ASN A 292 -7.04 -12.51 -4.20
CA ASN A 292 -8.29 -12.42 -4.96
C ASN A 292 -8.48 -11.08 -5.70
N GLU A 293 -7.39 -10.60 -6.33
CA GLU A 293 -7.32 -9.30 -7.00
C GLU A 293 -8.16 -9.27 -8.29
N TYR A 294 -8.06 -10.32 -9.10
CA TYR A 294 -8.75 -10.49 -10.38
C TYR A 294 -9.38 -11.91 -10.49
N PRO A 295 -10.52 -12.19 -9.84
CA PRO A 295 -11.07 -13.54 -9.69
C PRO A 295 -11.47 -14.21 -11.01
N GLU A 296 -11.93 -13.43 -12.00
CA GLU A 296 -12.41 -13.92 -13.30
C GLU A 296 -11.28 -14.07 -14.34
N PHE A 297 -10.04 -13.75 -13.95
CA PHE A 297 -8.91 -13.64 -14.86
C PHE A 297 -7.90 -14.79 -14.74
N LEU A 298 -7.86 -15.47 -13.59
CA LEU A 298 -6.70 -16.26 -13.15
C LEU A 298 -7.06 -17.64 -12.58
#